data_AF-A0A7S0ZUN0-F1
#
_entry.id   AF-A0A7S0ZUN0-F1
#
_cell.length_a   1.000
_cell.length_b   1.000
_cell.length_c   1.000
_cell.angle_alpha   90.00
_cell.angle_beta   90.00
_cell.angle_gamma   90.00
#
_symmetry.space_group_name_H-M   'P 1'
#
loop_
_entity.id
_entity.type
_entity.pdbx_description
1 polymer ?
#
loop_
_entity_poly.entity_id
_entity_poly.type
_entity_poly.pdbx_seq_one_letter_code
_entity_poly.pdbx_strand_id
1 'polypeptide(L)'
;GGTHNYELEFPEEHMPGTLWIHPHHHGSSGLHTGGGAACAVILKDPPGTLSSALENMSDIIWVVQDFNGNDLESIAGIMGDTVFTTSSASRTWLVNGLTEPVISMETGVWQRWRLIHAGWGGDSLSVSMQSCEMVLLAKDGIYISDFPRVISSTIIPAGGRADIVVRCGNAGTFDVQGPGGVLARASVVEGGPTDSALSSWAPTFPTYLEDLREETVDSACNCATQVSGKGINGYTFDPDREIHGSKLGSVMQREVSSGRHPYHQHVFPFQVTSVAETEYVKIGDWHDVLTGAFTMRFAPQKFTGKMMMHCHILEHEDQGAMGLEKIGESTGTCFCGDESVVNVEYIIVGSVLGGLFCCYLFVGSVFAVNLDRRRNRVDSFATKPLPDKVGQGAEEESCTS
;
A
#
# COMPACT_ATOMS: atom_id res chain seq x y z
N GLY A 1 -2.85 -14.19 24.98
CA GLY A 1 -3.77 -13.17 24.44
C GLY A 1 -3.59 -11.87 25.18
N GLY A 2 -2.50 -11.14 24.89
CA GLY A 2 -2.38 -9.75 25.32
C GLY A 2 -3.26 -8.84 24.45
N THR A 3 -3.32 -7.56 24.81
CA THR A 3 -4.00 -6.52 24.04
C THR A 3 -3.04 -5.38 23.75
N HIS A 4 -3.23 -4.69 22.62
CA HIS A 4 -2.53 -3.46 22.29
C HIS A 4 -3.57 -2.43 21.86
N ASN A 5 -3.49 -1.22 22.40
CA ASN A 5 -4.40 -0.13 22.06
C ASN A 5 -3.69 0.79 21.07
N TYR A 6 -4.33 1.03 19.93
CA TYR A 6 -3.92 2.06 18.99
C TYR A 6 -4.81 3.27 19.20
N GLU A 7 -4.18 4.42 19.47
CA GLU A 7 -4.85 5.72 19.50
C GLU A 7 -4.33 6.52 18.31
N LEU A 8 -5.24 6.83 17.40
CA LEU A 8 -4.94 7.52 16.15
C LEU A 8 -5.79 8.79 16.11
N GLU A 9 -5.13 9.93 16.00
CA GLU A 9 -5.76 11.21 15.73
C GLU A 9 -5.61 11.49 14.23
N PHE A 10 -6.73 11.49 13.50
CA PHE A 10 -6.72 11.88 12.10
C PHE A 10 -6.65 13.40 12.01
N PRO A 11 -5.70 13.96 11.24
CA PRO A 11 -5.67 15.38 10.97
C PRO A 11 -7.01 15.87 10.40
N GLU A 12 -7.47 17.07 10.80
CA GLU A 12 -8.71 17.66 10.27
C GLU A 12 -8.64 17.82 8.74
N GLU A 13 -7.44 18.04 8.22
CA GLU A 13 -7.14 18.17 6.79
C GLU A 13 -7.01 16.83 6.05
N HIS A 14 -7.17 15.68 6.71
CA HIS A 14 -7.01 14.37 6.07
C HIS A 14 -8.10 14.16 5.02
N MET A 15 -7.69 13.84 3.79
CA MET A 15 -8.59 13.64 2.68
C MET A 15 -9.56 12.48 2.96
N PRO A 16 -10.88 12.71 2.84
CA PRO A 16 -11.87 11.65 2.89
C PRO A 16 -11.68 10.61 1.78
N GLY A 17 -12.03 9.36 2.05
CA GLY A 17 -11.84 8.30 1.07
C GLY A 17 -12.02 6.89 1.62
N THR A 18 -11.77 5.92 0.73
CA THR A 18 -11.82 4.49 1.00
C THR A 18 -10.45 3.99 1.46
N LEU A 19 -10.35 3.68 2.75
CA LEU A 19 -9.19 3.09 3.42
C LEU A 19 -9.54 1.69 3.91
N TRP A 20 -8.53 1.00 4.45
CA TRP A 20 -8.71 -0.30 5.08
C TRP A 20 -7.56 -0.55 6.07
N ILE A 21 -7.78 -1.47 7.00
CA ILE A 21 -6.80 -1.91 7.97
C ILE A 21 -6.67 -3.43 7.94
N HIS A 22 -5.45 -3.92 8.10
CA HIS A 22 -5.14 -5.34 8.19
C HIS A 22 -3.93 -5.56 9.13
N PRO A 23 -3.71 -6.79 9.62
CA PRO A 23 -2.53 -7.11 10.42
C PRO A 23 -1.23 -6.96 9.62
N HIS A 24 -0.23 -6.34 10.26
CA HIS A 24 1.09 -6.06 9.68
C HIS A 24 2.21 -6.54 10.63
N HIS A 25 2.05 -7.74 11.19
CA HIS A 25 3.06 -8.32 12.08
C HIS A 25 4.04 -9.15 11.24
N HIS A 26 5.29 -8.70 11.19
CA HIS A 26 6.35 -9.35 10.40
C HIS A 26 6.39 -10.88 10.61
N GLY A 27 6.32 -11.62 9.50
CA GLY A 27 6.33 -13.08 9.46
C GLY A 27 4.96 -13.73 9.61
N SER A 28 3.88 -12.94 9.60
CA SER A 28 2.51 -13.44 9.76
C SER A 28 1.43 -12.58 9.09
N SER A 29 1.79 -11.49 8.42
CA SER A 29 0.84 -10.59 7.72
C SER A 29 0.02 -11.37 6.68
N GLY A 30 0.68 -12.26 5.93
CA GLY A 30 0.06 -13.08 4.89
C GLY A 30 -0.93 -14.09 5.46
N LEU A 31 -0.56 -14.81 6.52
CA LEU A 31 -1.45 -15.76 7.18
C LEU A 31 -2.65 -15.07 7.82
N HIS A 32 -2.44 -13.95 8.50
CA HIS A 32 -3.53 -13.23 9.15
C HIS A 32 -4.51 -12.62 8.15
N THR A 33 -4.00 -11.91 7.14
CA THR A 33 -4.84 -11.26 6.13
C THR A 33 -5.50 -12.29 5.21
N GLY A 34 -4.76 -13.29 4.75
CA GLY A 34 -5.28 -14.40 3.95
C GLY A 34 -6.23 -15.32 4.72
N GLY A 35 -6.12 -15.37 6.04
CA GLY A 35 -7.10 -15.97 6.95
C GLY A 35 -8.38 -15.15 7.16
N GLY A 36 -8.48 -13.96 6.55
CA GLY A 36 -9.68 -13.12 6.55
C GLY A 36 -9.60 -11.86 7.42
N ALA A 37 -8.46 -11.54 8.04
CA ALA A 37 -8.33 -10.34 8.85
C ALA A 37 -8.16 -9.08 7.99
N ALA A 38 -9.29 -8.49 7.58
CA ALA A 38 -9.35 -7.22 6.87
C ALA A 38 -10.57 -6.41 7.33
N CYS A 39 -10.44 -5.09 7.40
CA CYS A 39 -11.54 -4.21 7.77
C CYS A 39 -11.54 -2.94 6.92
N ALA A 40 -12.68 -2.63 6.31
CA ALA A 40 -12.87 -1.37 5.58
C ALA A 40 -12.94 -0.19 6.55
N VAL A 41 -12.30 0.92 6.19
CA VAL A 41 -12.38 2.19 6.91
C VAL A 41 -12.79 3.27 5.92
N ILE A 42 -13.98 3.83 6.09
CA ILE A 42 -14.48 4.90 5.20
C ILE A 42 -14.44 6.22 5.95
N LEU A 43 -13.58 7.13 5.50
CA LEU A 43 -13.61 8.52 5.93
C LEU A 43 -14.58 9.27 5.02
N LYS A 44 -15.69 9.76 5.59
CA LYS A 44 -16.76 10.40 4.83
C LYS A 44 -16.41 11.83 4.46
N ASP A 45 -16.80 12.21 3.25
CA ASP A 45 -16.68 13.60 2.79
C ASP A 45 -17.52 14.54 3.66
N PRO A 46 -16.98 15.72 4.03
CA PRO A 46 -17.79 16.79 4.60
C PRO A 46 -18.90 17.21 3.62
N PRO A 47 -20.10 17.57 4.11
CA PRO A 47 -21.19 18.01 3.24
C PRO A 47 -20.79 19.15 2.30
N GLY A 48 -21.18 19.06 1.03
CA GLY A 48 -20.87 20.05 -0.01
C GLY A 48 -19.47 19.93 -0.63
N THR A 49 -18.65 18.93 -0.25
CA THR A 49 -17.34 18.67 -0.89
C THR A 49 -17.49 18.11 -2.31
N LEU A 50 -18.49 17.24 -2.50
CA LEU A 50 -18.76 16.58 -3.77
C LEU A 50 -19.85 17.33 -4.55
N SER A 51 -19.95 17.05 -5.85
CA SER A 51 -21.12 17.48 -6.61
C SER A 51 -22.39 16.84 -6.04
N SER A 52 -23.55 17.49 -6.17
CA SER A 52 -24.80 16.97 -5.61
C SER A 52 -25.18 15.58 -6.12
N ALA A 53 -24.75 15.22 -7.34
CA ALA A 53 -24.96 13.88 -7.89
C ALA A 53 -24.10 12.81 -7.19
N LEU A 54 -22.85 13.14 -6.85
CA LEU A 54 -21.93 12.24 -6.14
C LEU A 54 -22.26 12.14 -4.65
N GLU A 55 -22.64 13.26 -4.02
CA GLU A 55 -22.93 13.33 -2.59
C GLU A 55 -24.17 12.51 -2.19
N ASN A 56 -25.19 12.48 -3.04
CA ASN A 56 -26.43 11.73 -2.79
C ASN A 56 -26.38 10.28 -3.28
N MET A 57 -25.25 9.84 -3.84
CA MET A 57 -25.11 8.50 -4.40
C MET A 57 -25.06 7.44 -3.30
N SER A 58 -25.69 6.29 -3.54
CA SER A 58 -25.61 5.15 -2.61
C SER A 58 -24.24 4.47 -2.67
N ASP A 59 -23.68 4.16 -1.50
CA ASP A 59 -22.41 3.47 -1.36
C ASP A 59 -22.60 1.97 -1.15
N ILE A 60 -21.89 1.17 -1.94
CA ILE A 60 -21.67 -0.25 -1.67
C ILE A 60 -20.18 -0.47 -1.44
N ILE A 61 -19.84 -1.03 -0.28
CA ILE A 61 -18.46 -1.35 0.08
C ILE A 61 -18.18 -2.80 -0.29
N TRP A 62 -17.09 -3.03 -1.00
CA TRP A 62 -16.62 -4.35 -1.42
C TRP A 62 -15.25 -4.59 -0.80
N VAL A 63 -15.20 -5.38 0.27
CA VAL A 63 -13.95 -5.96 0.75
C VAL A 63 -13.74 -7.26 -0.03
N VAL A 64 -12.84 -7.22 -1.00
CA VAL A 64 -12.56 -8.35 -1.87
C VAL A 64 -11.32 -9.07 -1.38
N GLN A 65 -11.47 -10.37 -1.11
CA GLN A 65 -10.39 -11.24 -0.67
C GLN A 65 -10.37 -12.51 -1.52
N ASP A 66 -9.24 -13.18 -1.56
CA ASP A 66 -9.15 -14.53 -2.09
C ASP A 66 -8.62 -15.49 -1.02
N PHE A 67 -9.23 -16.68 -0.94
CA PHE A 67 -8.82 -17.73 -0.03
C PHE A 67 -8.26 -18.90 -0.84
N ASN A 68 -7.00 -19.27 -0.60
CA ASN A 68 -6.40 -20.50 -1.14
C ASN A 68 -5.68 -21.25 -0.03
N GLY A 69 -6.28 -22.32 0.47
CA GLY A 69 -5.73 -23.01 1.62
C GLY A 69 -4.41 -23.73 1.36
N ASN A 70 -4.17 -24.25 0.15
CA ASN A 70 -2.89 -24.87 -0.19
C ASN A 70 -1.75 -23.86 -0.13
N ASP A 71 -1.97 -22.67 -0.66
CA ASP A 71 -0.96 -21.62 -0.66
C ASP A 71 -0.75 -21.08 0.77
N LEU A 72 -1.81 -20.93 1.56
CA LEU A 72 -1.70 -20.52 2.96
C LEU A 72 -0.97 -21.55 3.82
N GLU A 73 -1.18 -22.86 3.60
CA GLU A 73 -0.40 -23.92 4.24
C GLU A 73 1.08 -23.89 3.82
N SER A 74 1.35 -23.61 2.54
CA SER A 74 2.71 -23.42 2.06
C SER A 74 3.39 -22.24 2.75
N ILE A 75 2.70 -21.09 2.85
CA ILE A 75 3.20 -19.90 3.56
C ILE A 75 3.44 -20.22 5.02
N ALA A 76 2.51 -20.91 5.68
CA ALA A 76 2.67 -21.35 7.07
C ALA A 76 3.94 -22.19 7.24
N GLY A 77 4.18 -23.15 6.34
CA GLY A 77 5.40 -23.94 6.32
C GLY A 77 6.68 -23.11 6.15
N ILE A 78 6.69 -22.13 5.25
CA ILE A 78 7.84 -21.22 5.04
C ILE A 78 8.10 -20.37 6.29
N MET A 79 7.03 -19.91 6.96
CA MET A 79 7.10 -19.13 8.20
C MET A 79 7.36 -19.97 9.46
N GLY A 80 7.41 -21.30 9.32
CA GLY A 80 7.62 -22.23 10.44
C GLY A 80 6.40 -22.42 11.34
N ASP A 81 5.20 -22.03 10.90
CA ASP A 81 3.95 -22.33 11.58
C ASP A 81 3.50 -23.75 11.23
N THR A 82 3.62 -24.66 12.21
CA THR A 82 3.20 -26.06 12.07
C THR A 82 1.79 -26.32 12.58
N VAL A 83 1.07 -25.30 13.04
CA VAL A 83 -0.27 -25.40 13.64
C VAL A 83 -1.35 -25.02 12.63
N PHE A 84 -1.06 -24.05 11.76
CA PHE A 84 -1.97 -23.66 10.70
C PHE A 84 -2.26 -24.82 9.74
N THR A 85 -3.54 -25.16 9.59
CA THR A 85 -4.03 -26.21 8.68
C THR A 85 -5.37 -25.78 8.08
N THR A 86 -5.67 -26.24 6.88
CA THR A 86 -6.91 -25.93 6.15
C THR A 86 -7.41 -27.16 5.41
N SER A 87 -8.73 -27.30 5.31
CA SER A 87 -9.39 -28.38 4.57
C SER A 87 -9.77 -27.98 3.14
N SER A 88 -9.52 -26.74 2.73
CA SER A 88 -9.88 -26.21 1.40
C SER A 88 -8.64 -26.06 0.52
N ALA A 89 -8.68 -26.65 -0.67
CA ALA A 89 -7.56 -26.68 -1.61
C ALA A 89 -7.73 -25.72 -2.79
N SER A 90 -8.95 -25.25 -3.07
CA SER A 90 -9.23 -24.42 -4.25
C SER A 90 -9.29 -22.95 -3.90
N ARG A 91 -8.63 -22.14 -4.72
CA ARG A 91 -8.73 -20.69 -4.64
C ARG A 91 -10.15 -20.22 -4.88
N THR A 92 -10.65 -19.37 -3.98
CA THR A 92 -12.01 -18.82 -4.03
C THR A 92 -11.95 -17.32 -3.79
N TRP A 93 -12.56 -16.53 -4.68
CA TRP A 93 -12.73 -15.10 -4.49
C TRP A 93 -14.00 -14.81 -3.71
N LEU A 94 -13.91 -13.85 -2.80
CA LEU A 94 -14.94 -13.48 -1.86
C LEU A 94 -15.17 -11.97 -1.94
N VAL A 95 -16.43 -11.56 -1.88
CA VAL A 95 -16.83 -10.17 -1.68
C VAL A 95 -17.57 -10.12 -0.35
N ASN A 96 -17.03 -9.37 0.62
CA ASN A 96 -17.56 -9.28 1.98
C ASN A 96 -17.78 -10.66 2.63
N GLY A 97 -16.87 -11.62 2.37
CA GLY A 97 -16.94 -12.99 2.89
C GLY A 97 -17.91 -13.92 2.17
N LEU A 98 -18.57 -13.47 1.09
CA LEU A 98 -19.53 -14.26 0.32
C LEU A 98 -18.97 -14.63 -1.06
N THR A 99 -19.30 -15.82 -1.54
CA THR A 99 -19.05 -16.24 -2.93
C THR A 99 -20.15 -15.73 -3.84
N GLU A 100 -19.78 -15.01 -4.91
CA GLU A 100 -20.69 -14.50 -5.94
C GLU A 100 -21.98 -13.82 -5.39
N PRO A 101 -21.88 -12.86 -4.44
CA PRO A 101 -23.08 -12.25 -3.88
C PRO A 101 -23.88 -11.47 -4.92
N VAL A 102 -25.17 -11.27 -4.64
CA VAL A 102 -26.07 -10.50 -5.50
C VAL A 102 -26.14 -9.05 -5.03
N ILE A 103 -25.81 -8.13 -5.92
CA ILE A 103 -25.87 -6.69 -5.72
C ILE A 103 -27.18 -6.16 -6.33
N SER A 104 -27.96 -5.42 -5.55
CA SER A 104 -29.22 -4.85 -6.02
C SER A 104 -28.99 -3.48 -6.67
N MET A 105 -29.53 -3.29 -7.86
CA MET A 105 -29.44 -2.04 -8.62
C MET A 105 -30.76 -1.72 -9.31
N GLU A 106 -30.90 -0.47 -9.73
CA GLU A 106 -32.04 0.01 -10.51
C GLU A 106 -31.56 0.56 -11.85
N THR A 107 -32.36 0.38 -12.90
CA THR A 107 -32.04 0.94 -14.23
C THR A 107 -31.94 2.46 -14.17
N GLY A 108 -30.88 3.02 -14.75
CA GLY A 108 -30.69 4.46 -14.87
C GLY A 108 -30.18 5.18 -13.62
N VAL A 109 -30.00 4.48 -12.50
CA VAL A 109 -29.51 5.06 -11.23
C VAL A 109 -28.01 4.79 -11.08
N TRP A 110 -27.23 5.79 -10.70
CA TRP A 110 -25.83 5.64 -10.35
C TRP A 110 -25.66 5.04 -8.95
N GLN A 111 -24.69 4.16 -8.80
CA GLN A 111 -24.28 3.60 -7.53
C GLN A 111 -22.76 3.65 -7.40
N ARG A 112 -22.25 4.07 -6.23
CA ARG A 112 -20.82 4.12 -5.95
C ARG A 112 -20.39 2.81 -5.34
N TRP A 113 -19.49 2.09 -6.01
CA TRP A 113 -18.84 0.90 -5.48
C TRP A 113 -17.45 1.27 -4.98
N ARG A 114 -17.23 1.08 -3.68
CA ARG A 114 -15.95 1.29 -2.99
C ARG A 114 -15.23 -0.06 -2.91
N LEU A 115 -14.33 -0.30 -3.85
CA LEU A 115 -13.62 -1.56 -4.02
C LEU A 115 -12.32 -1.53 -3.23
N ILE A 116 -12.15 -2.50 -2.33
CA ILE A 116 -10.93 -2.72 -1.55
C ILE A 116 -10.36 -4.08 -1.95
N HIS A 117 -9.16 -4.10 -2.53
CA HIS A 117 -8.44 -5.34 -2.78
C HIS A 117 -7.66 -5.76 -1.54
N ALA A 118 -8.35 -6.44 -0.62
CA ALA A 118 -7.80 -7.01 0.61
C ALA A 118 -7.22 -8.44 0.38
N GLY A 119 -6.73 -8.71 -0.83
CA GLY A 119 -5.99 -9.94 -1.15
C GLY A 119 -4.57 -9.91 -0.62
N TRP A 120 -3.97 -11.09 -0.53
CA TRP A 120 -2.63 -11.32 0.02
C TRP A 120 -1.61 -11.78 -1.05
N GLY A 121 -2.10 -12.22 -2.21
CA GLY A 121 -1.30 -12.72 -3.33
C GLY A 121 -0.92 -11.65 -4.35
N GLY A 122 -0.36 -12.10 -5.50
CA GLY A 122 0.14 -11.22 -6.57
C GLY A 122 -0.86 -10.84 -7.66
N ASP A 123 -2.09 -11.35 -7.62
CA ASP A 123 -3.08 -11.03 -8.64
C ASP A 123 -3.73 -9.68 -8.39
N SER A 124 -3.90 -8.91 -9.45
CA SER A 124 -4.68 -7.67 -9.39
C SER A 124 -6.17 -7.98 -9.42
N LEU A 125 -6.95 -7.19 -8.70
CA LEU A 125 -8.40 -7.21 -8.74
C LEU A 125 -8.88 -6.43 -9.96
N SER A 126 -9.30 -7.15 -10.99
CA SER A 126 -10.11 -6.60 -12.07
C SER A 126 -11.59 -6.69 -11.70
N VAL A 127 -12.33 -5.62 -11.97
CA VAL A 127 -13.80 -5.61 -11.87
C VAL A 127 -14.32 -5.00 -13.15
N SER A 128 -15.16 -5.74 -13.87
CA SER A 128 -15.77 -5.26 -15.11
C SER A 128 -17.21 -5.75 -15.24
N MET A 129 -18.02 -4.94 -15.92
CA MET A 129 -19.44 -5.23 -16.12
C MET A 129 -19.89 -4.67 -17.48
N GLN A 130 -19.75 -5.46 -18.54
CA GLN A 130 -19.93 -4.99 -19.93
C GLN A 130 -21.33 -4.41 -20.23
N SER A 131 -22.36 -4.78 -19.48
CA SER A 131 -23.73 -4.31 -19.69
C SER A 131 -24.04 -2.96 -19.03
N CYS A 132 -23.08 -2.38 -18.29
CA CYS A 132 -23.27 -1.17 -17.52
C CYS A 132 -22.13 -0.17 -17.75
N GLU A 133 -22.43 1.11 -17.56
CA GLU A 133 -21.43 2.17 -17.59
C GLU A 133 -20.60 2.13 -16.30
N MET A 134 -19.28 2.27 -16.44
CA MET A 134 -18.34 2.33 -15.32
C MET A 134 -17.48 3.59 -15.46
N VAL A 135 -17.41 4.37 -14.38
CA VAL A 135 -16.61 5.59 -14.31
C VAL A 135 -15.74 5.56 -13.05
N LEU A 136 -14.44 5.78 -13.20
CA LEU A 136 -13.51 5.87 -12.09
C LEU A 136 -13.69 7.20 -11.36
N LEU A 137 -13.79 7.15 -10.03
CA LEU A 137 -13.94 8.31 -9.16
C LEU A 137 -12.69 8.56 -8.31
N ALA A 138 -12.13 7.52 -7.70
CA ALA A 138 -10.96 7.62 -6.82
C ALA A 138 -10.08 6.36 -6.90
N LYS A 139 -8.81 6.51 -6.53
CA LYS A 139 -7.87 5.41 -6.31
C LYS A 139 -7.18 5.61 -4.97
N ASP A 140 -6.97 4.53 -4.23
CA ASP A 140 -6.29 4.53 -2.93
C ASP A 140 -6.84 5.58 -1.93
N GLY A 141 -8.14 5.89 -2.02
CA GLY A 141 -8.79 6.90 -1.18
C GLY A 141 -8.59 8.34 -1.63
N ILE A 142 -8.04 8.58 -2.82
CA ILE A 142 -7.80 9.92 -3.39
C ILE A 142 -8.55 10.06 -4.72
N TYR A 143 -9.35 11.12 -4.83
CA TYR A 143 -10.11 11.45 -6.04
C TYR A 143 -9.19 11.73 -7.23
N ILE A 144 -9.60 11.30 -8.42
CA ILE A 144 -8.89 11.64 -9.66
C ILE A 144 -9.21 13.08 -10.08
N SER A 145 -8.27 13.73 -10.78
CA SER A 145 -8.39 15.13 -11.20
C SER A 145 -9.14 15.32 -12.53
N ASP A 146 -9.32 14.27 -13.33
CA ASP A 146 -9.92 14.30 -14.67
C ASP A 146 -11.30 13.62 -14.72
N PHE A 147 -12.06 13.68 -13.63
CA PHE A 147 -13.40 13.10 -13.58
C PHE A 147 -14.38 13.82 -14.54
N PRO A 148 -15.25 13.09 -15.28
CA PRO A 148 -15.41 11.63 -15.28
C PRO A 148 -14.41 10.89 -16.19
N ARG A 149 -13.79 9.84 -15.66
CA ARG A 149 -12.92 8.93 -16.42
C ARG A 149 -13.64 7.59 -16.65
N VAL A 150 -14.18 7.39 -17.85
CA VAL A 150 -14.84 6.13 -18.24
C VAL A 150 -13.81 5.02 -18.33
N ILE A 151 -14.11 3.85 -17.75
CA ILE A 151 -13.24 2.67 -17.76
C ILE A 151 -14.03 1.42 -18.14
N SER A 152 -13.38 0.47 -18.80
CA SER A 152 -13.94 -0.84 -19.11
C SER A 152 -13.76 -1.86 -17.98
N SER A 153 -12.68 -1.70 -17.20
CA SER A 153 -12.33 -2.54 -16.07
C SER A 153 -11.46 -1.76 -15.09
N THR A 154 -11.52 -2.12 -13.82
CA THR A 154 -10.47 -1.75 -12.86
C THR A 154 -9.26 -2.68 -13.02
N ILE A 155 -8.09 -2.24 -12.52
CA ILE A 155 -6.90 -3.08 -12.32
C ILE A 155 -6.26 -2.65 -10.99
N ILE A 156 -6.79 -3.17 -9.89
CA ILE A 156 -6.40 -2.75 -8.54
C ILE A 156 -5.30 -3.70 -8.04
N PRO A 157 -4.08 -3.24 -7.73
CA PRO A 157 -3.05 -4.08 -7.12
C PRO A 157 -3.46 -4.58 -5.72
N ALA A 158 -2.84 -5.64 -5.21
CA ALA A 158 -3.06 -6.08 -3.83
C ALA A 158 -2.78 -4.91 -2.86
N GLY A 159 -3.72 -4.65 -1.95
CA GLY A 159 -3.72 -3.51 -1.03
C GLY A 159 -4.30 -2.21 -1.59
N GLY A 160 -4.56 -2.16 -2.90
CA GLY A 160 -5.11 -1.00 -3.59
C GLY A 160 -6.62 -0.86 -3.40
N ARG A 161 -7.10 0.35 -3.67
CA ARG A 161 -8.53 0.66 -3.65
C ARG A 161 -8.95 1.39 -4.90
N ALA A 162 -10.22 1.24 -5.27
CA ALA A 162 -10.84 2.06 -6.29
C ALA A 162 -12.29 2.37 -5.90
N ASP A 163 -12.65 3.64 -6.01
CA ASP A 163 -14.06 4.00 -6.01
C ASP A 163 -14.49 4.17 -7.47
N ILE A 164 -15.49 3.41 -7.88
CA ILE A 164 -16.11 3.50 -9.20
C ILE A 164 -17.59 3.83 -9.05
N VAL A 165 -18.17 4.50 -10.03
CA VAL A 165 -19.61 4.68 -10.13
C VAL A 165 -20.15 3.88 -11.31
N VAL A 166 -21.24 3.15 -11.07
CA VAL A 166 -21.80 2.17 -12.00
C VAL A 166 -23.27 2.50 -12.25
N ARG A 167 -23.69 2.47 -13.51
CA ARG A 167 -25.10 2.62 -13.91
C ARG A 167 -25.45 1.67 -15.04
N CYS A 168 -26.58 1.00 -14.91
CA CYS A 168 -27.06 0.03 -15.89
C CYS A 168 -28.26 0.58 -16.66
N GLY A 169 -28.27 0.42 -17.98
CA GLY A 169 -29.37 0.89 -18.83
C GLY A 169 -30.55 -0.08 -18.97
N ASN A 170 -30.33 -1.37 -18.71
CA ASN A 170 -31.33 -2.43 -18.91
C ASN A 170 -31.53 -3.24 -17.63
N ALA A 171 -32.75 -3.70 -17.39
CA ALA A 171 -33.05 -4.63 -16.30
C ALA A 171 -32.60 -6.05 -16.66
N GLY A 172 -32.28 -6.85 -15.63
CA GLY A 172 -31.81 -8.22 -15.77
C GLY A 172 -30.80 -8.60 -14.70
N THR A 173 -30.29 -9.83 -14.81
CA THR A 173 -29.17 -10.31 -13.99
C THR A 173 -27.91 -10.32 -14.84
N PHE A 174 -26.87 -9.65 -14.35
CA PHE A 174 -25.61 -9.52 -15.06
C PHE A 174 -24.47 -10.01 -14.18
N ASP A 175 -23.53 -10.74 -14.77
CA ASP A 175 -22.31 -11.14 -14.07
C ASP A 175 -21.36 -9.95 -13.96
N VAL A 176 -20.87 -9.69 -12.75
CA VAL A 176 -19.74 -8.81 -12.49
C VAL A 176 -18.49 -9.69 -12.56
N GLN A 177 -17.70 -9.49 -13.61
CA GLN A 177 -16.50 -10.28 -13.85
C GLN A 177 -15.36 -9.78 -12.97
N GLY A 178 -14.57 -10.71 -12.44
CA GLY A 178 -13.31 -10.42 -11.78
C GLY A 178 -12.25 -11.49 -12.05
N PRO A 179 -11.21 -11.58 -11.21
CA PRO A 179 -10.12 -12.52 -11.45
C PRO A 179 -10.63 -13.96 -11.37
N GLY A 180 -10.39 -14.74 -12.42
CA GLY A 180 -10.76 -16.16 -12.46
C GLY A 180 -12.25 -16.46 -12.72
N GLY A 181 -13.10 -15.45 -12.98
CA GLY A 181 -14.50 -15.66 -13.36
C GLY A 181 -15.47 -14.64 -12.77
N VAL A 182 -16.68 -15.11 -12.43
CA VAL A 182 -17.72 -14.27 -11.83
C VAL A 182 -17.35 -13.94 -10.38
N LEU A 183 -17.27 -12.65 -10.06
CA LEU A 183 -16.97 -12.16 -8.71
C LEU A 183 -18.25 -11.88 -7.91
N ALA A 184 -19.28 -11.36 -8.58
CA ALA A 184 -20.59 -11.06 -8.03
C ALA A 184 -21.63 -11.06 -9.16
N ARG A 185 -22.92 -10.97 -8.82
CA ARG A 185 -24.00 -10.76 -9.80
C ARG A 185 -24.74 -9.47 -9.47
N ALA A 186 -25.04 -8.65 -10.47
CA ALA A 186 -25.96 -7.53 -10.28
C ALA A 186 -27.37 -7.96 -10.67
N SER A 187 -28.34 -7.77 -9.78
CA SER A 187 -29.76 -7.85 -10.06
C SER A 187 -30.29 -6.44 -10.30
N VAL A 188 -30.52 -6.10 -11.56
CA VAL A 188 -31.00 -4.78 -11.98
C VAL A 188 -32.50 -4.85 -12.23
N VAL A 189 -33.28 -4.06 -11.49
CA VAL A 189 -34.73 -3.96 -11.67
C VAL A 189 -35.12 -2.67 -12.38
N GLU A 190 -36.22 -2.69 -13.13
CA GLU A 190 -36.79 -1.47 -13.70
C GLU A 190 -37.40 -0.59 -12.59
N GLY A 191 -37.39 0.73 -12.81
CA GLY A 191 -38.19 1.66 -12.01
C GLY A 191 -37.42 2.76 -11.28
N GLY A 192 -36.09 2.80 -11.40
CA GLY A 192 -35.30 3.88 -10.80
C GLY A 192 -35.45 5.22 -11.52
N PRO A 193 -35.32 6.36 -10.81
CA PRO A 193 -35.20 7.66 -11.45
C PRO A 193 -33.95 7.66 -12.35
N THR A 194 -34.09 8.03 -13.61
CA THR A 194 -32.92 8.10 -14.49
C THR A 194 -32.06 9.29 -14.09
N ASP A 195 -30.90 9.01 -13.53
CA ASP A 195 -29.92 10.02 -13.18
C ASP A 195 -29.36 10.68 -14.44
N SER A 196 -29.05 11.98 -14.33
CA SER A 196 -28.38 12.72 -15.38
C SER A 196 -26.97 12.16 -15.65
N ALA A 197 -26.42 12.49 -16.82
CA ALA A 197 -25.01 12.27 -17.08
C ALA A 197 -24.14 12.99 -16.02
N LEU A 198 -23.02 12.36 -15.66
CA LEU A 198 -22.06 12.92 -14.72
C LEU A 198 -21.36 14.13 -15.36
N SER A 199 -21.43 15.28 -14.70
CA SER A 199 -20.70 16.48 -15.10
C SER A 199 -19.25 16.40 -14.64
N SER A 200 -18.35 17.07 -15.37
CA SER A 200 -16.96 17.25 -14.94
C SER A 200 -16.90 17.90 -13.55
N TRP A 201 -16.05 17.36 -12.69
CA TRP A 201 -15.82 17.86 -11.35
C TRP A 201 -14.37 17.57 -10.98
N ALA A 202 -13.75 18.44 -10.19
CA ALA A 202 -12.41 18.22 -9.65
C ALA A 202 -12.45 18.40 -8.14
N PRO A 203 -11.77 17.52 -7.37
CA PRO A 203 -11.65 17.68 -5.93
C PRO A 203 -10.82 18.93 -5.60
N THR A 204 -11.11 19.54 -4.46
CA THR A 204 -10.15 20.46 -3.83
C THR A 204 -9.20 19.61 -2.99
N PHE A 205 -7.94 19.52 -3.43
CA PHE A 205 -6.94 18.75 -2.69
C PHE A 205 -6.43 19.52 -1.47
N PRO A 206 -6.21 18.84 -0.32
CA PRO A 206 -5.50 19.43 0.81
C PRO A 206 -4.04 19.73 0.44
N THR A 207 -3.37 20.59 1.21
CA THR A 207 -2.01 21.07 0.93
C THR A 207 -0.97 19.95 0.76
N TYR A 208 -1.14 18.82 1.45
CA TYR A 208 -0.24 17.66 1.32
C TYR A 208 -0.44 16.85 0.03
N LEU A 209 -1.48 17.17 -0.77
CA LEU A 209 -1.80 16.59 -2.08
C LEU A 209 -1.74 17.64 -3.21
N GLU A 210 -1.03 18.75 -2.99
CA GLU A 210 -0.73 19.72 -4.05
C GLU A 210 0.03 19.05 -5.21
N ASP A 211 -0.20 19.50 -6.43
CA ASP A 211 0.38 18.91 -7.64
C ASP A 211 1.90 19.05 -7.65
N LEU A 212 2.62 17.93 -7.53
CA LEU A 212 4.08 17.86 -7.43
C LEU A 212 4.77 17.67 -8.79
N ARG A 213 4.02 17.55 -9.90
CA ARG A 213 4.58 17.18 -11.22
C ARG A 213 5.65 18.15 -11.73
N GLU A 214 5.49 19.44 -11.45
CA GLU A 214 6.41 20.49 -11.90
C GLU A 214 7.32 21.02 -10.77
N GLU A 215 7.21 20.45 -9.57
CA GLU A 215 8.03 20.87 -8.42
C GLU A 215 9.51 20.54 -8.61
N THR A 216 10.37 21.34 -7.98
CA THR A 216 11.82 21.11 -8.03
C THR A 216 12.20 20.01 -7.03
N VAL A 217 12.98 19.05 -7.49
CA VAL A 217 13.50 17.95 -6.67
C VAL A 217 15.01 18.13 -6.50
N ASP A 218 15.48 18.12 -5.25
CA ASP A 218 16.91 18.05 -4.97
C ASP A 218 17.44 16.70 -5.49
N SER A 219 18.55 16.73 -6.22
CA SER A 219 19.23 15.53 -6.70
C SER A 219 19.48 14.47 -5.62
N ALA A 220 19.75 14.88 -4.38
CA ALA A 220 19.96 13.96 -3.26
C ALA A 220 18.66 13.24 -2.80
N CYS A 221 17.49 13.78 -3.17
CA CYS A 221 16.17 13.23 -2.85
C CYS A 221 15.56 12.42 -4.01
N ASN A 222 16.32 12.17 -5.08
CA ASN A 222 15.91 11.34 -6.21
C ASN A 222 16.59 9.97 -6.15
N CYS A 223 15.83 8.93 -5.79
CA CYS A 223 16.40 7.60 -5.54
C CYS A 223 15.72 6.50 -6.36
N ALA A 224 16.50 5.54 -6.85
CA ALA A 224 15.96 4.32 -7.43
C ALA A 224 15.36 3.41 -6.34
N THR A 225 14.22 2.78 -6.65
CA THR A 225 13.56 1.81 -5.77
C THR A 225 13.19 0.55 -6.56
N GLN A 226 13.97 -0.51 -6.40
CA GLN A 226 13.71 -1.81 -6.99
C GLN A 226 12.99 -2.70 -5.98
N VAL A 227 11.83 -3.22 -6.37
CA VAL A 227 11.05 -4.16 -5.56
C VAL A 227 11.18 -5.55 -6.16
N SER A 228 11.42 -6.53 -5.29
CA SER A 228 11.45 -7.95 -5.65
C SER A 228 10.77 -8.77 -4.57
N GLY A 229 10.51 -10.05 -4.86
CA GLY A 229 10.01 -10.99 -3.84
C GLY A 229 10.99 -11.28 -2.70
N LYS A 230 12.21 -10.76 -2.74
CA LYS A 230 13.28 -11.02 -1.77
C LYS A 230 13.71 -9.80 -0.95
N GLY A 231 13.20 -8.61 -1.28
CA GLY A 231 13.74 -7.37 -0.73
C GLY A 231 13.43 -6.13 -1.54
N ILE A 232 13.79 -4.98 -0.94
CA ILE A 232 13.81 -3.66 -1.55
C ILE A 232 15.27 -3.26 -1.77
N ASN A 233 15.63 -2.82 -2.98
CA ASN A 233 17.00 -2.49 -3.39
C ASN A 233 18.02 -3.62 -3.09
N GLY A 234 17.58 -4.88 -3.20
CA GLY A 234 18.41 -6.06 -2.93
C GLY A 234 18.58 -6.41 -1.45
N TYR A 235 18.00 -5.63 -0.54
CA TYR A 235 18.05 -5.89 0.89
C TYR A 235 16.76 -6.54 1.39
N THR A 236 16.91 -7.63 2.13
CA THR A 236 15.85 -8.18 2.97
C THR A 236 15.67 -7.29 4.20
N PHE A 237 14.45 -7.26 4.75
CA PHE A 237 14.09 -6.41 5.87
C PHE A 237 15.06 -6.54 7.05
N ASP A 238 15.55 -5.40 7.50
CA ASP A 238 16.37 -5.21 8.67
C ASP A 238 15.82 -3.97 9.39
N PRO A 239 15.33 -4.08 10.64
CA PRO A 239 14.70 -2.96 11.35
C PRO A 239 15.67 -1.80 11.62
N ASP A 240 16.97 -2.03 11.52
CA ASP A 240 18.01 -1.03 11.73
C ASP A 240 18.57 -0.44 10.41
N ARG A 241 18.13 -0.96 9.26
CA ARG A 241 18.54 -0.48 7.93
C ARG A 241 17.52 0.46 7.33
N GLU A 242 17.97 1.65 6.99
CA GLU A 242 17.22 2.64 6.25
C GLU A 242 17.64 2.56 4.76
N ILE A 243 16.68 2.26 3.88
CA ILE A 243 16.88 2.17 2.43
C ILE A 243 17.01 3.57 1.83
N HIS A 244 16.21 4.51 2.31
CA HIS A 244 16.22 5.90 1.88
C HIS A 244 16.14 6.83 3.09
N GLY A 245 16.67 8.04 2.94
CA GLY A 245 16.41 9.16 3.82
C GLY A 245 15.72 10.27 3.06
N SER A 246 14.71 10.86 3.69
CA SER A 246 13.93 11.95 3.13
C SER A 246 13.79 13.08 4.14
N LYS A 247 13.71 14.29 3.59
CA LYS A 247 13.68 15.52 4.37
C LYS A 247 12.24 16.03 4.46
N LEU A 248 11.77 16.28 5.68
CA LEU A 248 10.46 16.89 5.91
C LEU A 248 10.35 18.25 5.19
N GLY A 249 9.24 18.45 4.48
CA GLY A 249 8.92 19.67 3.71
C GLY A 249 9.60 19.76 2.34
N SER A 250 10.42 18.77 1.96
CA SER A 250 10.99 18.68 0.60
C SER A 250 10.19 17.73 -0.28
N VAL A 251 10.36 17.85 -1.60
CA VAL A 251 9.80 16.92 -2.57
C VAL A 251 10.80 15.80 -2.83
N MET A 252 10.33 14.57 -2.71
CA MET A 252 11.09 13.36 -3.03
C MET A 252 10.69 12.87 -4.41
N GLN A 253 11.65 12.30 -5.14
CA GLN A 253 11.37 11.53 -6.34
C GLN A 253 11.87 10.10 -6.16
N ARG A 254 11.10 9.14 -6.68
CA ARG A 254 11.52 7.75 -6.76
C ARG A 254 11.35 7.22 -8.18
N GLU A 255 12.39 6.58 -8.68
CA GLU A 255 12.36 5.78 -9.90
C GLU A 255 12.06 4.33 -9.51
N VAL A 256 10.79 3.94 -9.55
CA VAL A 256 10.31 2.65 -9.05
C VAL A 256 10.33 1.62 -10.16
N SER A 257 10.93 0.45 -9.88
CA SER A 257 10.87 -0.74 -10.72
C SER A 257 10.39 -1.92 -9.88
N SER A 258 9.09 -2.21 -9.95
CA SER A 258 8.46 -3.26 -9.15
C SER A 258 7.97 -4.46 -9.96
N GLY A 259 7.92 -4.37 -11.30
CA GLY A 259 7.50 -5.49 -12.14
C GLY A 259 6.08 -5.92 -11.83
N ARG A 260 5.88 -7.13 -11.30
CA ARG A 260 4.57 -7.65 -10.84
C ARG A 260 4.33 -7.52 -9.34
N HIS A 261 5.28 -6.93 -8.61
CA HIS A 261 5.22 -6.75 -7.17
C HIS A 261 4.54 -5.41 -6.87
N PRO A 262 3.38 -5.36 -6.20
CA PRO A 262 2.76 -4.10 -5.82
C PRO A 262 3.65 -3.38 -4.82
N TYR A 263 4.17 -2.22 -5.19
CA TYR A 263 4.92 -1.35 -4.29
C TYR A 263 3.91 -0.57 -3.45
N HIS A 264 3.95 -0.75 -2.13
CA HIS A 264 3.18 0.04 -1.18
C HIS A 264 4.12 0.85 -0.29
N GLN A 265 3.77 2.12 -0.01
CA GLN A 265 4.44 2.93 1.01
C GLN A 265 3.43 3.45 2.03
N HIS A 266 3.84 3.49 3.29
CA HIS A 266 2.98 3.93 4.38
C HIS A 266 2.94 5.46 4.49
N VAL A 267 1.96 5.99 5.22
CA VAL A 267 1.84 7.39 5.69
C VAL A 267 1.62 8.44 4.61
N PHE A 268 2.47 8.50 3.58
CA PHE A 268 2.43 9.53 2.55
C PHE A 268 2.02 8.91 1.21
N PRO A 269 0.93 9.35 0.58
CA PRO A 269 0.64 8.99 -0.80
C PRO A 269 1.66 9.64 -1.74
N PHE A 270 1.78 9.11 -2.94
CA PHE A 270 2.64 9.59 -4.00
C PHE A 270 1.87 9.90 -5.26
N GLN A 271 2.30 10.93 -5.97
CA GLN A 271 1.79 11.33 -7.26
C GLN A 271 2.68 10.76 -8.37
N VAL A 272 2.10 10.11 -9.36
CA VAL A 272 2.84 9.55 -10.49
C VAL A 272 3.21 10.66 -11.47
N THR A 273 4.49 10.75 -11.84
CA THR A 273 5.00 11.75 -12.80
C THR A 273 5.42 11.13 -14.14
N SER A 274 5.64 9.82 -14.17
CA SER A 274 5.92 9.06 -15.40
C SER A 274 5.44 7.63 -15.23
N VAL A 275 4.64 7.13 -16.17
CA VAL A 275 4.15 5.74 -16.21
C VAL A 275 3.66 5.42 -17.63
N ALA A 276 3.59 4.14 -17.98
CA ALA A 276 2.82 3.72 -19.14
C ALA A 276 1.32 3.90 -18.85
N GLU A 277 0.73 4.99 -19.34
CA GLU A 277 -0.69 5.29 -19.10
C GLU A 277 -1.63 4.22 -19.67
N THR A 278 -2.75 4.05 -18.99
CA THR A 278 -3.86 3.19 -19.38
C THR A 278 -5.17 3.95 -19.19
N GLU A 279 -6.31 3.32 -19.49
CA GLU A 279 -7.60 3.91 -19.11
C GLU A 279 -7.77 4.06 -17.58
N TYR A 280 -7.07 3.25 -16.78
CA TYR A 280 -7.20 3.21 -15.32
C TYR A 280 -6.17 4.10 -14.60
N VAL A 281 -4.91 4.07 -15.04
CA VAL A 281 -3.77 4.82 -14.46
C VAL A 281 -3.25 5.87 -15.45
N LYS A 282 -3.12 7.11 -15.00
CA LYS A 282 -2.59 8.24 -15.76
C LYS A 282 -1.52 9.01 -14.97
N ILE A 283 -0.70 9.77 -15.68
CA ILE A 283 0.25 10.71 -15.07
C ILE A 283 -0.54 11.78 -14.29
N GLY A 284 -0.10 12.06 -13.06
CA GLY A 284 -0.75 12.97 -12.12
C GLY A 284 -1.71 12.29 -11.15
N ASP A 285 -2.01 11.00 -11.34
CA ASP A 285 -2.79 10.23 -10.36
C ASP A 285 -2.00 10.05 -9.06
N TRP A 286 -2.73 10.13 -7.94
CA TRP A 286 -2.21 9.83 -6.62
C TRP A 286 -2.49 8.37 -6.24
N HIS A 287 -1.54 7.78 -5.53
CA HIS A 287 -1.53 6.38 -5.13
C HIS A 287 -0.82 6.21 -3.79
N ASP A 288 -1.11 5.12 -3.10
CA ASP A 288 -0.19 4.58 -2.10
C ASP A 288 0.28 3.16 -2.44
N VAL A 289 -0.30 2.57 -3.50
CA VAL A 289 0.15 1.31 -4.05
C VAL A 289 0.07 1.30 -5.58
N LEU A 290 1.15 0.87 -6.22
CA LEU A 290 1.21 0.73 -7.67
C LEU A 290 2.19 -0.37 -8.08
N THR A 291 1.93 -0.96 -9.25
CA THR A 291 2.75 -2.04 -9.82
C THR A 291 3.35 -1.57 -11.15
N GLY A 292 4.56 -2.00 -11.46
CA GLY A 292 5.20 -1.78 -12.76
C GLY A 292 6.47 -0.95 -12.67
N ALA A 293 6.73 -0.16 -13.71
CA ALA A 293 7.83 0.81 -13.74
C ALA A 293 7.25 2.20 -13.85
N PHE A 294 7.57 3.07 -12.90
CA PHE A 294 7.02 4.42 -12.83
C PHE A 294 7.95 5.36 -12.05
N THR A 295 7.86 6.65 -12.35
CA THR A 295 8.44 7.71 -11.54
C THR A 295 7.33 8.32 -10.71
N MET A 296 7.61 8.55 -9.42
CA MET A 296 6.66 9.17 -8.50
C MET A 296 7.30 10.28 -7.69
N ARG A 297 6.44 11.17 -7.15
CA ARG A 297 6.83 12.20 -6.20
C ARG A 297 5.91 12.21 -4.98
N PHE A 298 6.46 12.55 -3.83
CA PHE A 298 5.69 12.81 -2.61
C PHE A 298 6.40 13.83 -1.74
N ALA A 299 5.65 14.47 -0.84
CA ALA A 299 6.16 15.52 0.05
C ALA A 299 5.66 15.29 1.49
N PRO A 300 6.49 14.77 2.41
CA PRO A 300 6.15 14.58 3.81
C PRO A 300 6.14 15.94 4.51
N GLN A 301 4.95 16.39 4.92
CA GLN A 301 4.77 17.72 5.53
C GLN A 301 4.64 17.68 7.06
N LYS A 302 4.18 16.55 7.64
CA LYS A 302 3.70 16.50 9.03
C LYS A 302 4.44 15.52 9.94
N PHE A 303 4.70 14.30 9.46
CA PHE A 303 5.20 13.22 10.30
C PHE A 303 6.68 12.93 10.04
N THR A 304 7.46 12.78 11.10
CA THR A 304 8.85 12.29 11.05
C THR A 304 8.93 10.87 11.60
N GLY A 305 10.01 10.14 11.30
CA GLY A 305 10.20 8.77 11.78
C GLY A 305 10.55 7.79 10.69
N LYS A 306 10.42 6.50 10.99
CA LYS A 306 10.63 5.41 10.02
C LYS A 306 9.28 5.12 9.33
N MET A 307 9.26 5.24 8.01
CA MET A 307 8.15 4.88 7.15
C MET A 307 8.43 3.53 6.49
N MET A 308 7.48 2.61 6.49
CA MET A 308 7.61 1.34 5.80
C MET A 308 7.36 1.53 4.30
N MET A 309 8.11 0.81 3.48
CA MET A 309 7.74 0.50 2.10
C MET A 309 7.92 -1.00 1.86
N HIS A 310 7.03 -1.62 1.12
CA HIS A 310 7.09 -3.06 0.90
C HIS A 310 6.35 -3.54 -0.34
N CYS A 311 6.65 -4.78 -0.71
CA CYS A 311 5.83 -5.56 -1.63
C CYS A 311 4.51 -5.93 -0.93
N HIS A 312 3.36 -5.68 -1.56
CA HIS A 312 2.05 -6.06 -1.01
C HIS A 312 1.60 -7.48 -1.38
N ILE A 313 2.51 -8.30 -1.92
CA ILE A 313 2.35 -9.76 -1.88
C ILE A 313 2.83 -10.19 -0.51
N LEU A 314 1.89 -10.54 0.38
CA LEU A 314 2.17 -10.63 1.81
C LEU A 314 3.10 -11.80 2.15
N GLU A 315 3.13 -12.86 1.35
CA GLU A 315 4.17 -13.90 1.47
C GLU A 315 5.59 -13.32 1.29
N HIS A 316 5.77 -12.43 0.31
CA HIS A 316 7.05 -11.77 0.08
C HIS A 316 7.35 -10.78 1.22
N GLU A 317 6.35 -10.02 1.66
CA GLU A 317 6.46 -9.11 2.81
C GLU A 317 6.96 -9.84 4.06
N ASP A 318 6.33 -10.97 4.40
CA ASP A 318 6.68 -11.80 5.55
C ASP A 318 8.10 -12.39 5.44
N GLN A 319 8.56 -12.69 4.23
CA GLN A 319 9.94 -13.09 3.94
C GLN A 319 10.93 -11.92 3.90
N GLY A 320 10.47 -10.70 4.13
CA GLY A 320 11.31 -9.50 4.25
C GLY A 320 11.46 -8.69 2.97
N ALA A 321 10.53 -8.77 2.02
CA ALA A 321 10.39 -7.81 0.92
C ALA A 321 9.85 -6.46 1.39
N MET A 322 10.51 -5.90 2.40
CA MET A 322 10.21 -4.64 3.07
C MET A 322 11.48 -3.81 3.21
N GLY A 323 11.31 -2.51 3.33
CA GLY A 323 12.38 -1.55 3.56
C GLY A 323 11.86 -0.38 4.39
N LEU A 324 12.79 0.33 5.02
CA LEU A 324 12.47 1.53 5.80
C LEU A 324 12.96 2.77 5.08
N GLU A 325 12.15 3.81 5.11
CA GLU A 325 12.57 5.14 4.74
C GLU A 325 12.51 6.08 5.94
N LYS A 326 13.62 6.75 6.20
CA LYS A 326 13.74 7.66 7.34
C LYS A 326 13.32 9.06 6.93
N ILE A 327 12.19 9.52 7.48
CA ILE A 327 11.78 10.91 7.38
C ILE A 327 12.45 11.70 8.51
N GLY A 328 13.47 12.47 8.15
CA GLY A 328 14.21 13.35 9.04
C GLY A 328 13.54 14.72 9.22
N GLU A 329 13.98 15.48 10.22
CA GLU A 329 13.53 16.86 10.43
C GLU A 329 13.92 17.79 9.27
N SER A 330 13.43 19.04 9.31
CA SER A 330 13.72 20.08 8.29
C SER A 330 15.20 20.41 8.07
N THR A 331 16.11 19.97 8.96
CA THR A 331 17.58 20.10 8.81
C THR A 331 18.27 18.81 8.35
N GLY A 332 17.53 17.70 8.21
CA GLY A 332 18.05 16.43 7.73
C GLY A 332 18.43 16.48 6.25
N THR A 333 19.26 15.53 5.81
CA THR A 333 19.67 15.37 4.41
C THR A 333 18.95 14.17 3.80
N CYS A 334 18.51 14.32 2.54
CA CYS A 334 18.11 13.17 1.76
C CYS A 334 19.31 12.26 1.47
N PHE A 335 19.07 10.96 1.40
CA PHE A 335 20.05 10.00 0.91
C PHE A 335 19.35 8.84 0.21
N CYS A 336 20.01 8.30 -0.80
CA CYS A 336 19.70 7.00 -1.35
C CYS A 336 20.66 6.03 -0.68
N GLY A 337 20.16 5.05 0.08
CA GLY A 337 21.01 4.08 0.76
C GLY A 337 21.97 3.42 -0.24
N ASP A 338 23.16 3.04 0.22
CA ASP A 338 24.31 2.65 -0.61
C ASP A 338 23.89 2.02 -1.95
N GLU A 339 24.01 2.79 -3.04
CA GLU A 339 23.83 2.32 -4.42
C GLU A 339 24.88 1.25 -4.82
N SER A 340 25.77 0.87 -3.89
CA SER A 340 26.87 -0.03 -4.08
C SER A 340 26.61 -1.41 -3.47
N VAL A 341 25.80 -2.24 -4.14
CA VAL A 341 26.10 -3.67 -4.16
C VAL A 341 27.19 -3.89 -5.22
N VAL A 342 28.40 -3.44 -4.92
CA VAL A 342 29.58 -4.11 -5.47
C VAL A 342 29.75 -5.34 -4.58
N ASN A 343 29.60 -6.54 -5.16
CA ASN A 343 30.09 -7.75 -4.53
C ASN A 343 31.61 -7.60 -4.34
N VAL A 344 32.04 -7.05 -3.21
CA VAL A 344 33.44 -7.12 -2.81
C VAL A 344 33.64 -8.52 -2.25
N GLU A 345 34.02 -9.45 -3.12
CA GLU A 345 34.65 -10.68 -2.67
C GLU A 345 35.93 -10.30 -1.91
N TYR A 346 35.91 -10.40 -0.59
CA TYR A 346 37.14 -10.36 0.19
C TYR A 346 37.88 -11.69 0.00
N ILE A 347 38.89 -11.71 -0.86
CA ILE A 347 39.89 -12.77 -0.85
C ILE A 347 40.88 -12.45 0.28
N ILE A 348 40.72 -13.11 1.43
CA ILE A 348 41.74 -13.10 2.48
C ILE A 348 42.83 -14.09 2.07
N VAL A 349 43.92 -13.59 1.48
CA VAL A 349 45.15 -14.38 1.28
C VAL A 349 46.05 -14.20 2.50
N GLY A 350 45.96 -15.14 3.44
CA GLY A 350 46.94 -15.25 4.53
C GLY A 350 48.13 -16.10 4.10
N SER A 351 49.33 -15.53 4.02
CA SER A 351 50.57 -16.29 3.89
C SER A 351 51.05 -16.74 5.27
N VAL A 352 51.04 -18.04 5.55
CA VAL A 352 51.73 -18.61 6.72
C VAL A 352 53.15 -18.99 6.29
N LEU A 353 54.12 -18.16 6.65
CA LEU A 353 55.53 -18.50 6.53
C LEU A 353 56.04 -19.12 7.83
N GLY A 354 56.41 -20.40 7.74
CA GLY A 354 57.16 -21.15 8.74
C GLY A 354 56.29 -22.17 9.50
N GLY A 355 56.60 -23.46 9.56
CA GLY A 355 57.67 -24.27 9.00
C GLY A 355 57.42 -25.72 9.42
N LEU A 356 57.75 -26.67 8.53
CA LEU A 356 57.94 -28.11 8.75
C LEU A 356 57.09 -28.84 9.82
N PHE A 357 56.16 -29.71 9.41
CA PHE A 357 56.36 -31.18 9.30
C PHE A 357 55.03 -31.95 9.09
N CYS A 358 55.10 -32.97 8.23
CA CYS A 358 54.30 -34.19 8.13
C CYS A 358 52.82 -34.15 7.71
N CYS A 359 52.57 -34.82 6.57
CA CYS A 359 51.30 -35.30 6.06
C CYS A 359 50.47 -36.04 7.13
N TYR A 360 49.18 -35.73 7.24
CA TYR A 360 48.08 -36.69 7.22
C TYR A 360 46.76 -35.95 6.94
N LEU A 361 45.93 -36.52 6.07
CA LEU A 361 44.61 -36.02 5.69
C LEU A 361 43.70 -35.81 6.92
N PHE A 362 43.12 -34.62 7.05
CA PHE A 362 41.94 -34.39 7.88
C PHE A 362 40.87 -33.64 7.09
N VAL A 363 39.68 -34.24 7.05
CA VAL A 363 38.43 -33.66 6.58
C VAL A 363 38.04 -32.55 7.58
N GLY A 364 38.00 -31.30 7.12
CA GLY A 364 37.71 -30.13 7.96
C GLY A 364 36.26 -29.68 7.84
N SER A 365 35.48 -29.90 8.89
CA SER A 365 34.15 -29.30 9.10
C SER A 365 34.27 -27.79 9.29
N VAL A 366 33.42 -27.02 8.61
CA VAL A 366 33.28 -25.58 8.83
C VAL A 366 32.49 -25.34 10.12
N PHE A 367 33.14 -24.73 11.12
CA PHE A 367 32.47 -24.17 12.29
C PHE A 367 32.18 -22.69 12.03
N ALA A 368 30.90 -22.34 11.89
CA ALA A 368 30.45 -20.96 12.02
C ALA A 368 30.31 -20.63 13.52
N VAL A 369 31.13 -19.70 14.02
CA VAL A 369 30.96 -19.15 15.36
C VAL A 369 30.00 -17.97 15.26
N ASN A 370 28.75 -18.19 15.68
CA ASN A 370 27.76 -17.13 15.81
C ASN A 370 27.86 -16.56 17.23
N LEU A 371 28.36 -15.34 17.36
CA LEU A 371 28.34 -14.60 18.63
C LEU A 371 27.17 -13.63 18.59
N ASP A 372 25.98 -14.15 18.90
CA ASP A 372 24.82 -13.32 19.19
C ASP A 372 24.55 -13.30 20.70
N ARG A 373 24.75 -12.13 21.28
CA ARG A 373 24.13 -11.72 22.54
C ARG A 373 23.83 -10.24 22.44
N ARG A 374 22.59 -9.88 22.09
CA ARG A 374 21.90 -8.79 22.78
C ARG A 374 20.38 -8.93 22.69
N ARG A 375 19.76 -8.69 23.84
CA ARG A 375 18.33 -8.91 24.15
C ARG A 375 17.42 -7.97 23.39
N ASN A 376 16.30 -8.52 22.95
CA ASN A 376 15.09 -7.86 22.48
C ASN A 376 14.67 -6.65 23.32
N ARG A 377 14.54 -5.51 22.65
CA ARG A 377 13.52 -4.51 22.93
C ARG A 377 13.07 -3.94 21.58
N VAL A 378 11.89 -4.35 21.15
CA VAL A 378 11.20 -3.74 20.01
C VAL A 378 10.57 -2.47 20.56
N ASP A 379 11.21 -1.32 20.31
CA ASP A 379 10.57 -0.02 20.54
C ASP A 379 9.63 0.27 19.35
N SER A 380 8.50 0.94 19.63
CA SER A 380 7.37 1.05 18.71
C SER A 380 7.71 1.81 17.42
N PHE A 381 7.15 1.35 16.29
CA PHE A 381 7.23 1.98 14.96
C PHE A 381 6.35 3.25 14.87
N ALA A 382 6.41 4.14 15.85
CA ALA A 382 5.60 5.35 15.86
C ALA A 382 6.30 6.49 15.09
N THR A 383 5.69 6.94 14.00
CA THR A 383 5.94 8.28 13.47
C THR A 383 5.43 9.30 14.48
N LYS A 384 6.18 10.39 14.68
CA LYS A 384 5.80 11.43 15.65
C LYS A 384 5.36 12.68 14.90
N PRO A 385 4.19 13.26 15.22
CA PRO A 385 3.87 14.62 14.78
C PRO A 385 4.85 15.61 15.44
N LEU A 386 5.16 16.71 14.74
CA LEU A 386 5.86 17.83 15.37
C LEU A 386 4.94 18.49 16.41
N PRO A 387 5.44 18.88 17.60
CA PRO A 387 4.66 19.69 18.52
C PRO A 387 4.37 21.06 17.89
N ASP A 388 3.13 21.54 18.01
CA ASP A 388 2.76 22.88 17.58
C ASP A 388 3.67 23.92 18.27
N LYS A 389 4.28 24.79 17.47
CA LYS A 389 5.05 25.92 17.98
C LYS A 389 4.10 26.86 18.72
N VAL A 390 4.08 26.78 20.04
CA VAL A 390 3.49 27.84 20.88
C VAL A 390 4.31 29.11 20.70
N GLY A 391 3.68 30.12 20.11
CA GLY A 391 4.19 31.48 20.02
C GLY A 391 4.22 32.16 21.39
N GLN A 392 5.33 32.85 21.61
CA GLN A 392 5.60 33.95 22.56
C GLN A 392 4.52 34.35 23.56
N GLY A 393 4.87 34.23 24.85
CA GLY A 393 4.36 35.05 25.94
C GLY A 393 5.47 35.22 26.96
N ALA A 394 6.11 36.39 26.97
CA ALA A 394 7.00 36.81 28.04
C ALA A 394 6.15 37.29 29.21
N GLU A 395 6.23 36.64 30.36
CA GLU A 395 5.91 37.26 31.65
C GLU A 395 7.01 36.89 32.65
N GLU A 396 7.72 37.94 33.08
CA GLU A 396 8.50 37.95 34.31
C GLU A 396 7.57 37.68 35.49
N GLU A 397 7.91 36.76 36.37
CA GLU A 397 7.63 36.95 37.79
C GLU A 397 8.60 36.12 38.64
N SER A 398 9.50 36.82 39.33
CA SER A 398 10.19 36.32 40.51
C SER A 398 9.72 37.13 41.72
N CYS A 399 9.13 36.48 42.71
CA CYS A 399 9.62 36.44 44.11
C CYS A 399 8.50 36.07 45.11
N THR A 400 8.62 34.84 45.63
CA THR A 400 8.57 34.43 47.05
C THR A 400 7.59 35.09 48.04
N SER A 401 6.90 34.20 48.78
CA SER A 401 7.08 34.09 50.24
C SER A 401 7.41 32.65 50.62
#